data_AF-A0A3R9VTC3-F1
#
_entry.id   AF-A0A3R9VTC3-F1
#
_cell.length_a   1.000
_cell.length_b   1.000
_cell.length_c   1.000
_cell.angle_alpha   90.00
_cell.angle_beta   90.00
_cell.angle_gamma   90.00
#
_symmetry.space_group_name_H-M   'P 1'
#
loop_
_entity.id
_entity.type
_entity.pdbx_description
1 polymer ?
#
loop_
_entity_poly.entity_id
_entity_poly.type
_entity_poly.pdbx_seq_one_letter_code
_entity_poly.pdbx_strand_id
1 'polypeptide(L)'
;MEHTLSSKTLPRRNLRPHGRNWPLIIAALIISGGSAKTTTISILATILALRGYKVRVFDFDQQRNLSHILCAKHLDDAQFPTIWDLIRDEASLEEASVPARFRVGDGWDDDAFAEIPNLMLVRGSRHVKNFDTEAAVAPERMLVGWFEKVCREYDGEDDVWLLDLPASLSKLTVSALLPLTEDDEVLPPVLVTNKEEEDLGYTFEELAEMVENMTTRSRRPAPTIKNIVMCSTPTSQKKGIEYAETVEAIERQYGENFSLHKIRYTDVIPRQHRLQATVPAFAPSSAPMEDYKKLATALGFNDLEPA
;
A
#
# COMPACT_ATOMS: atom_id res chain seq x y z
N MET A 1 -41.91 -5.82 15.44
CA MET A 1 -40.84 -5.09 16.16
C MET A 1 -39.54 -5.43 15.45
N GLU A 2 -39.19 -4.63 14.46
CA GLU A 2 -37.91 -4.72 13.76
C GLU A 2 -36.80 -4.26 14.72
N HIS A 3 -35.84 -5.14 14.97
CA HIS A 3 -34.60 -4.76 15.63
C HIS A 3 -33.78 -3.94 14.62
N THR A 4 -33.87 -2.62 14.73
CA THR A 4 -32.90 -1.71 14.12
C THR A 4 -31.55 -2.01 14.76
N LEU A 5 -30.67 -2.69 14.02
CA LEU A 5 -29.26 -2.81 14.37
C LEU A 5 -28.70 -1.40 14.43
N SER A 6 -28.43 -0.92 15.65
CA SER A 6 -27.72 0.31 15.90
C SER A 6 -26.41 0.28 15.11
N SER A 7 -26.26 1.19 14.14
CA SER A 7 -24.99 1.47 13.51
C SER A 7 -24.08 2.03 14.59
N LYS A 8 -23.34 1.15 15.28
CA LYS A 8 -22.11 1.57 15.95
C LYS A 8 -21.32 2.31 14.88
N THR A 9 -21.21 3.63 15.02
CA THR A 9 -20.40 4.47 14.14
C THR A 9 -18.99 3.89 14.17
N LEU A 10 -18.66 3.10 13.15
CA LEU A 10 -17.33 2.55 12.99
C LEU A 10 -16.37 3.76 13.00
N PRO A 11 -15.30 3.73 13.81
CA PRO A 11 -14.42 4.86 13.95
C PRO A 11 -13.91 5.29 12.57
N ARG A 12 -14.26 6.51 12.16
CA ARG A 12 -13.68 7.12 10.96
C ARG A 12 -12.23 7.43 11.29
N ARG A 13 -11.30 6.99 10.45
CA ARG A 13 -9.90 7.39 10.60
C ARG A 13 -9.77 8.90 10.44
N ASN A 14 -8.92 9.52 11.26
CA ASN A 14 -8.51 10.88 11.01
C ASN A 14 -7.59 10.90 9.79
N LEU A 15 -8.06 11.49 8.69
CA LEU A 15 -7.34 11.56 7.43
C LEU A 15 -6.18 12.55 7.48
N ARG A 16 -6.18 13.47 8.46
CA ARG A 16 -5.09 14.42 8.73
C ARG A 16 -4.81 14.45 10.23
N PRO A 17 -4.12 13.41 10.76
CA PRO A 17 -3.78 13.32 12.16
C PRO A 17 -3.12 14.58 12.69
N HIS A 18 -3.58 15.05 13.86
CA HIS A 18 -3.08 16.27 14.52
C HIS A 18 -3.08 17.55 13.66
N GLY A 19 -3.90 17.60 12.60
CA GLY A 19 -3.98 18.77 11.71
C GLY A 19 -2.75 18.95 10.83
N ARG A 20 -1.94 17.90 10.62
CA ARG A 20 -0.78 17.95 9.74
C ARG A 20 -1.16 18.19 8.27
N ASN A 21 -0.20 18.70 7.50
CA ASN A 21 -0.44 19.11 6.12
C ASN A 21 -0.56 17.93 5.13
N TRP A 22 -0.12 16.72 5.47
CA TRP A 22 -0.20 15.55 4.60
C TRP A 22 -1.24 14.53 5.06
N PRO A 23 -1.81 13.75 4.12
CA PRO A 23 -2.82 12.75 4.44
C PRO A 23 -2.27 11.63 5.31
N LEU A 24 -3.19 10.83 5.86
CA LEU A 24 -2.90 9.55 6.48
C LEU A 24 -2.08 8.66 5.55
N ILE A 25 -1.07 7.97 6.09
CA ILE A 25 -0.21 7.07 5.33
C ILE A 25 -0.47 5.62 5.77
N ILE A 26 -0.68 4.75 4.79
CA ILE A 26 -0.68 3.29 5.00
C ILE A 26 0.37 2.68 4.07
N ALA A 27 1.35 2.00 4.64
CA ALA A 27 2.45 1.40 3.92
C ALA A 27 2.34 -0.12 3.94
N ALA A 28 2.20 -0.76 2.77
CA ALA A 28 2.28 -2.21 2.68
C ALA A 28 3.73 -2.65 2.77
N LEU A 29 4.09 -3.37 3.84
CA LEU A 29 5.44 -3.87 4.06
C LEU A 29 5.42 -5.26 4.69
N ILE A 30 6.23 -6.15 4.10
CA ILE A 30 6.66 -7.42 4.66
C ILE A 30 7.99 -7.74 3.98
N ILE A 31 8.96 -8.21 4.77
CA ILE A 31 10.31 -8.57 4.32
C ILE A 31 10.27 -9.96 3.68
N SER A 32 9.39 -10.11 2.70
CA SER A 32 9.25 -11.32 1.92
C SER A 32 9.04 -10.99 0.45
N GLY A 33 9.88 -11.56 -0.40
CA GLY A 33 9.71 -11.50 -1.85
C GLY A 33 8.52 -12.34 -2.29
N GLY A 34 7.67 -11.80 -3.17
CA GLY A 34 6.47 -12.52 -3.66
C GLY A 34 5.24 -12.40 -2.76
N SER A 35 5.26 -11.50 -1.77
CA SER A 35 4.11 -11.17 -0.92
C SER A 35 2.94 -10.50 -1.66
N ALA A 36 1.77 -10.44 -1.03
CA ALA A 36 0.57 -9.80 -1.58
C ALA A 36 0.55 -8.25 -1.48
N LYS A 37 1.71 -7.57 -1.33
CA LYS A 37 1.83 -6.10 -1.17
C LYS A 37 1.18 -5.30 -2.28
N THR A 38 1.74 -5.35 -3.49
CA THR A 38 1.23 -4.64 -4.66
C THR A 38 -0.25 -4.94 -4.94
N THR A 39 -0.66 -6.20 -4.80
CA THR A 39 -2.05 -6.63 -4.94
C THR A 39 -2.95 -5.95 -3.91
N THR A 40 -2.55 -5.97 -2.64
CA THR A 40 -3.30 -5.33 -1.55
C THR A 40 -3.42 -3.84 -1.78
N ILE A 41 -2.32 -3.16 -2.11
CA ILE A 41 -2.32 -1.72 -2.39
C ILE A 41 -3.22 -1.39 -3.58
N SER A 42 -3.06 -2.05 -4.73
CA SER A 42 -3.86 -1.75 -5.92
C SER A 42 -5.37 -1.95 -5.71
N ILE A 43 -5.77 -3.03 -5.01
CA ILE A 43 -7.17 -3.32 -4.72
C ILE A 43 -7.73 -2.34 -3.68
N LEU A 44 -7.02 -2.15 -2.56
CA LEU A 44 -7.44 -1.26 -1.49
C LEU A 44 -7.59 0.17 -2.02
N ALA A 45 -6.60 0.67 -2.77
CA ALA A 45 -6.63 1.99 -3.38
C ALA A 45 -7.87 2.21 -4.24
N THR A 46 -8.19 1.23 -5.08
CA THR A 46 -9.36 1.31 -5.97
C THR A 46 -10.66 1.29 -5.17
N ILE A 47 -10.75 0.45 -4.12
CA ILE A 47 -11.93 0.43 -3.24
C ILE A 47 -12.09 1.78 -2.53
N LEU A 48 -11.02 2.33 -1.96
CA LEU A 48 -11.08 3.62 -1.27
C LEU A 48 -11.47 4.76 -2.22
N ALA A 49 -10.91 4.76 -3.42
CA ALA A 49 -11.25 5.75 -4.44
C ALA A 49 -12.73 5.68 -4.87
N LEU A 50 -13.26 4.47 -5.05
CA LEU A 50 -14.68 4.21 -5.32
C LEU A 50 -15.60 4.54 -4.14
N ARG A 51 -15.07 4.57 -2.91
CA ARG A 51 -15.75 5.06 -1.71
C ARG A 51 -15.78 6.58 -1.60
N GLY A 52 -15.15 7.29 -2.54
CA GLY A 52 -15.11 8.75 -2.60
C GLY A 52 -13.85 9.37 -1.98
N TYR A 53 -12.91 8.60 -1.46
CA TYR A 53 -11.66 9.13 -0.91
C TYR A 53 -10.71 9.56 -2.03
N LYS A 54 -9.99 10.66 -1.85
CA LYS A 54 -8.88 11.08 -2.72
C LYS A 54 -7.63 10.29 -2.35
N VAL A 55 -7.28 9.30 -3.17
CA VAL A 55 -6.20 8.35 -2.89
C VAL A 55 -5.01 8.65 -3.80
N ARG A 56 -3.82 8.65 -3.23
CA ARG A 56 -2.57 8.59 -4.00
C ARG A 56 -1.76 7.36 -3.61
N VAL A 57 -1.37 6.57 -4.59
CA VAL A 57 -0.51 5.40 -4.39
C VAL A 57 0.92 5.68 -4.84
N PHE A 58 1.90 5.08 -4.18
CA PHE A 58 3.32 5.22 -4.50
C PHE A 58 3.93 3.85 -4.80
N ASP A 59 4.58 3.72 -5.95
CA ASP A 59 5.28 2.49 -6.35
C ASP A 59 6.78 2.62 -6.06
N PHE A 60 7.23 2.12 -4.91
CA PHE A 60 8.64 2.16 -4.51
C PHE A 60 9.46 0.97 -5.05
N ASP A 61 8.83 0.00 -5.70
CA ASP A 61 9.49 -1.21 -6.14
C ASP A 61 10.12 -1.04 -7.54
N GLN A 62 11.40 -1.40 -7.66
CA GLN A 62 12.12 -1.36 -8.94
C GLN A 62 11.46 -2.21 -10.06
N GLN A 63 10.65 -3.21 -9.72
CA GLN A 63 9.91 -4.03 -10.67
C GLN A 63 8.74 -3.26 -11.31
N ARG A 64 8.28 -2.19 -10.64
CA ARG A 64 7.19 -1.31 -11.06
C ARG A 64 5.87 -2.05 -11.28
N ASN A 65 5.56 -2.97 -10.37
CA ASN A 65 4.40 -3.86 -10.52
C ASN A 65 3.10 -3.09 -10.32
N LEU A 66 3.05 -2.15 -9.37
CA LEU A 66 1.88 -1.29 -9.18
C LEU A 66 1.64 -0.41 -10.40
N SER A 67 2.69 0.24 -10.90
CA SER A 67 2.64 1.05 -12.13
C SER A 67 2.24 0.23 -13.35
N HIS A 68 2.55 -1.07 -13.39
CA HIS A 68 2.09 -1.95 -14.45
C HIS A 68 0.59 -2.28 -14.35
N ILE A 69 0.11 -2.58 -13.15
CA ILE A 69 -1.30 -2.89 -12.89
C ILE A 69 -2.18 -1.68 -13.18
N LEU A 70 -1.69 -0.47 -12.89
CA LEU A 70 -2.41 0.80 -13.09
C LEU A 70 -2.04 1.50 -14.42
N CYS A 71 -1.58 0.72 -15.41
CA CYS A 71 -1.34 1.16 -16.78
C CYS A 71 -0.38 2.36 -16.98
N ALA A 72 0.60 2.56 -16.11
CA ALA A 72 1.57 3.65 -16.22
C ALA A 72 3.01 3.21 -16.59
N LYS A 73 3.29 1.89 -16.63
CA LYS A 73 4.63 1.36 -16.91
C LYS A 73 5.15 1.64 -18.33
N HIS A 74 4.25 1.90 -19.29
CA HIS A 74 4.58 2.13 -20.70
C HIS A 74 4.81 3.61 -21.03
N LEU A 75 4.43 4.53 -20.14
CA LEU A 75 4.60 5.96 -20.33
C LEU A 75 6.09 6.33 -20.37
N ASP A 76 6.43 7.35 -21.16
CA ASP A 76 7.79 7.85 -21.31
C ASP A 76 8.23 8.62 -20.06
N ASP A 77 9.32 8.17 -19.43
CA ASP A 77 9.86 8.77 -18.21
C ASP A 77 10.35 10.23 -18.44
N ALA A 78 10.68 10.62 -19.69
CA ALA A 78 11.04 12.00 -20.01
C ALA A 78 9.84 12.97 -20.00
N GLN A 79 8.63 12.46 -20.23
CA GLN A 79 7.39 13.25 -20.26
C GLN A 79 6.60 13.13 -18.95
N PHE A 80 6.72 11.98 -18.29
CA PHE A 80 6.04 11.67 -17.05
C PHE A 80 7.09 11.30 -16.00
N PRO A 81 7.56 12.24 -15.19
CA PRO A 81 8.51 11.94 -14.12
C PRO A 81 8.07 10.80 -13.22
N THR A 82 9.02 10.18 -12.54
CA THR A 82 8.82 9.02 -11.68
C THR A 82 9.16 9.37 -10.24
N ILE A 83 8.91 8.42 -9.32
CA ILE A 83 9.36 8.52 -7.93
C ILE A 83 10.87 8.77 -7.81
N TRP A 84 11.66 8.36 -8.81
CA TRP A 84 13.11 8.58 -8.80
C TRP A 84 13.49 10.05 -9.00
N ASP A 85 12.77 10.73 -9.88
CA ASP A 85 12.95 12.16 -10.15
C ASP A 85 12.43 12.97 -8.95
N LEU A 86 11.33 12.53 -8.34
CA LEU A 86 10.82 13.08 -7.08
C LEU A 86 11.82 12.93 -5.92
N ILE A 87 12.43 11.76 -5.76
CA ILE A 87 13.49 11.51 -4.75
C ILE A 87 14.65 12.50 -4.89
N ARG A 88 14.97 12.88 -6.13
CA ARG A 88 16.10 13.77 -6.45
C ARG A 88 15.76 15.25 -6.48
N ASP A 89 14.51 15.61 -6.15
CA ASP A 89 14.03 16.98 -6.25
C ASP A 89 14.09 17.53 -7.69
N GLU A 90 14.04 16.62 -8.68
CA GLU A 90 14.06 16.92 -10.12
C GLU A 90 12.64 17.05 -10.70
N ALA A 91 11.62 16.66 -9.93
CA ALA A 91 10.20 16.84 -10.23
C ALA A 91 9.39 17.01 -8.94
N SER A 92 8.29 17.75 -9.01
CA SER A 92 7.30 17.85 -7.93
C SER A 92 6.48 16.57 -7.78
N LEU A 93 5.77 16.43 -6.65
CA LEU A 93 4.87 15.30 -6.41
C LEU A 93 3.77 15.19 -7.48
N GLU A 94 3.23 16.34 -7.92
CA GLU A 94 2.19 16.39 -8.94
C GLU A 94 2.73 16.02 -10.33
N GLU A 95 3.93 16.48 -10.70
CA GLU A 95 4.57 16.09 -11.96
C GLU A 95 4.92 14.60 -12.01
N ALA A 96 5.32 14.01 -10.88
CA ALA A 96 5.59 12.58 -10.78
C ALA A 96 4.32 11.71 -10.65
N SER A 97 3.14 12.35 -10.56
CA SER A 97 1.85 11.69 -10.42
C SER A 97 1.11 11.61 -11.76
N VAL A 98 0.43 10.50 -12.00
CA VAL A 98 -0.50 10.33 -13.13
C VAL A 98 -1.83 9.76 -12.64
N PRO A 99 -2.96 10.01 -13.33
CA PRO A 99 -4.20 9.31 -13.05
C PRO A 99 -4.01 7.79 -13.15
N ALA A 100 -4.47 7.05 -12.15
CA ALA A 100 -4.45 5.60 -12.22
C ALA A 100 -5.48 5.12 -13.25
N ARG A 101 -5.09 4.13 -14.05
CA ARG A 101 -5.88 3.65 -15.18
C ARG A 101 -6.00 2.14 -15.18
N PHE A 102 -6.93 1.62 -15.97
CA PHE A 102 -7.03 0.21 -16.30
C PHE A 102 -7.34 0.04 -17.79
N ARG A 103 -6.93 -1.09 -18.34
CA ARG A 103 -7.14 -1.42 -19.75
C ARG A 103 -8.61 -1.72 -20.05
N VAL A 104 -9.16 -1.07 -21.07
CA VAL A 104 -10.51 -1.29 -21.61
C VAL A 104 -10.52 -1.66 -23.10
N GLY A 105 -9.38 -1.51 -23.79
CA GLY A 105 -9.22 -1.84 -25.21
C GLY A 105 -7.83 -2.35 -25.57
N ASP A 106 -7.67 -2.67 -26.85
CA ASP A 106 -6.40 -3.06 -27.45
C ASP A 106 -5.56 -1.82 -27.80
N GLY A 107 -4.24 -1.99 -27.91
CA GLY A 107 -3.32 -0.90 -28.25
C GLY A 107 -2.79 -0.14 -27.03
N TRP A 108 -2.17 1.02 -27.30
CA TRP A 108 -1.55 1.88 -26.28
C TRP A 108 -1.95 3.35 -26.43
N ASP A 109 -2.94 3.62 -27.28
CA ASP A 109 -3.56 4.94 -27.38
C ASP A 109 -4.46 5.19 -26.15
N ASP A 110 -4.79 6.44 -25.89
CA ASP A 110 -5.50 6.85 -24.67
C ASP A 110 -6.89 6.21 -24.52
N ASP A 111 -7.55 5.90 -25.64
CA ASP A 111 -8.85 5.23 -25.69
C ASP A 111 -8.81 3.73 -25.32
N ALA A 112 -7.63 3.13 -25.25
CA ALA A 112 -7.42 1.77 -24.75
C ALA A 112 -7.49 1.70 -23.21
N PHE A 113 -7.57 2.85 -22.52
CA PHE A 113 -7.54 2.96 -21.06
C PHE A 113 -8.71 3.79 -20.53
N ALA A 114 -9.13 3.46 -19.31
CA ALA A 114 -10.06 4.26 -18.53
C ALA A 114 -9.43 4.65 -17.19
N GLU A 115 -9.70 5.86 -16.73
CA GLU A 115 -9.23 6.35 -15.44
C GLU A 115 -10.07 5.81 -14.28
N ILE A 116 -9.41 5.61 -13.14
CA ILE A 116 -10.06 5.30 -11.87
C ILE A 116 -10.26 6.65 -11.15
N PRO A 117 -11.51 7.10 -10.96
CA PRO A 117 -11.76 8.41 -10.35
C PRO A 117 -11.19 8.46 -8.92
N ASN A 118 -10.71 9.63 -8.51
CA ASN A 118 -10.09 9.88 -7.20
C ASN A 118 -8.82 9.07 -6.89
N LEU A 119 -8.18 8.45 -7.89
CA LEU A 119 -6.96 7.67 -7.69
C LEU A 119 -5.80 8.17 -8.54
N MET A 120 -4.76 8.66 -7.86
CA MET A 120 -3.49 9.07 -8.47
C MET A 120 -2.40 8.05 -8.18
N LEU A 121 -1.44 7.91 -9.09
CA LEU A 121 -0.26 7.06 -8.97
C LEU A 121 1.02 7.89 -9.11
N VAL A 122 1.89 7.83 -8.11
CA VAL A 122 3.29 8.20 -8.27
C VAL A 122 4.03 7.03 -8.91
N ARG A 123 4.52 7.25 -10.14
CA ARG A 123 5.06 6.18 -10.99
C ARG A 123 6.33 5.60 -10.40
N GLY A 124 6.45 4.27 -10.43
CA GLY A 124 7.65 3.57 -10.00
C GLY A 124 8.79 3.73 -11.00
N SER A 125 10.02 3.53 -10.53
CA SER A 125 11.22 3.62 -11.36
C SER A 125 12.16 2.45 -11.10
N ARG A 126 12.78 1.92 -12.16
CA ARG A 126 13.86 0.92 -12.01
C ARG A 126 15.12 1.51 -11.34
N HIS A 127 15.24 2.84 -11.32
CA HIS A 127 16.41 3.54 -10.82
C HIS A 127 16.44 3.62 -9.29
N VAL A 128 15.31 3.37 -8.60
CA VAL A 128 15.23 3.33 -7.14
C VAL A 128 16.17 2.29 -6.51
N LYS A 129 16.59 1.27 -7.26
CA LYS A 129 17.62 0.30 -6.83
C LYS A 129 18.97 0.94 -6.51
N ASN A 130 19.22 2.14 -7.02
CA ASN A 130 20.45 2.89 -6.80
C ASN A 130 20.37 3.80 -5.56
N PHE A 131 19.20 3.91 -4.92
CA PHE A 131 18.96 4.83 -3.80
C PHE A 131 20.01 4.66 -2.69
N ASP A 132 20.21 3.43 -2.22
CA ASP A 132 21.08 3.16 -1.07
C ASP A 132 22.55 3.54 -1.33
N THR A 133 23.00 3.31 -2.56
CA THR A 133 24.34 3.69 -3.05
C THR A 133 24.45 5.21 -3.12
N GLU A 134 23.48 5.88 -3.74
CA GLU A 134 23.49 7.34 -3.89
C GLU A 134 23.43 8.05 -2.54
N ALA A 135 22.55 7.60 -1.65
CA ALA A 135 22.44 8.10 -0.28
C ALA A 135 23.72 7.87 0.55
N ALA A 136 24.57 6.90 0.18
CA ALA A 136 25.86 6.69 0.84
C ALA A 136 26.95 7.63 0.33
N VAL A 137 27.00 7.90 -0.98
CA VAL A 137 28.09 8.65 -1.62
C VAL A 137 27.82 10.16 -1.72
N ALA A 138 26.57 10.58 -1.61
CA ALA A 138 26.13 11.96 -1.68
C ALA A 138 25.29 12.36 -0.44
N PRO A 139 25.84 12.26 0.78
CA PRO A 139 25.10 12.56 2.02
C PRO A 139 24.59 14.00 2.09
N GLU A 140 25.24 14.94 1.39
CA GLU A 140 24.84 16.34 1.27
C GLU A 140 23.50 16.53 0.56
N ARG A 141 23.07 15.57 -0.28
CA ARG A 141 21.74 15.57 -0.92
C ARG A 141 20.61 15.27 0.05
N MET A 142 20.92 14.80 1.26
CA MET A 142 19.94 14.45 2.29
C MET A 142 18.82 13.52 1.80
N LEU A 143 19.13 12.62 0.85
CA LEU A 143 18.14 11.77 0.20
C LEU A 143 17.30 10.98 1.19
N VAL A 144 17.83 10.58 2.35
CA VAL A 144 17.06 9.85 3.37
C VAL A 144 15.85 10.66 3.89
N GLY A 145 15.91 12.00 3.87
CA GLY A 145 14.82 12.88 4.31
C GLY A 145 13.82 13.26 3.21
N TRP A 146 13.96 12.76 1.99
CA TRP A 146 13.19 13.22 0.83
C TRP A 146 11.68 13.09 1.03
N PHE A 147 11.20 11.96 1.55
CA PHE A 147 9.76 11.71 1.66
C PHE A 147 9.13 12.54 2.76
N GLU A 148 9.88 12.83 3.83
CA GLU A 148 9.44 13.78 4.85
C GLU A 148 9.35 15.21 4.30
N LYS A 149 10.30 15.62 3.44
CA LYS A 149 10.20 16.90 2.72
C LYS A 149 8.91 16.96 1.90
N VAL A 150 8.63 15.93 1.10
CA VAL A 150 7.38 15.79 0.33
C VAL A 150 6.15 15.90 1.24
N CYS A 151 6.14 15.20 2.38
CA CYS A 151 5.04 15.29 3.35
C CYS A 151 4.85 16.72 3.88
N ARG A 152 5.93 17.39 4.30
CA ARG A 152 5.87 18.72 4.91
C ARG A 152 5.46 19.82 3.94
N GLU A 153 5.89 19.70 2.69
CA GLU A 153 5.61 20.65 1.61
C GLU A 153 4.26 20.41 0.93
N TYR A 154 3.62 19.26 1.19
CA TYR A 154 2.33 18.94 0.61
C TYR A 154 1.23 19.92 1.04
N ASP A 155 0.54 20.49 0.06
CA ASP A 155 -0.58 21.42 0.23
C ASP A 155 -1.85 20.98 -0.52
N GLY A 156 -1.85 19.77 -1.09
CA GLY A 156 -2.98 19.22 -1.84
C GLY A 156 -4.10 18.62 -0.98
N GLU A 157 -5.07 18.02 -1.66
CA GLU A 157 -6.34 17.57 -1.08
C GLU A 157 -6.48 16.06 -0.89
N ASP A 158 -5.39 15.29 -1.02
CA ASP A 158 -5.42 13.84 -0.79
C ASP A 158 -5.90 13.55 0.63
N ASP A 159 -6.63 12.44 0.75
CA ASP A 159 -7.17 11.90 2.00
C ASP A 159 -6.27 10.80 2.57
N VAL A 160 -5.68 9.99 1.69
CA VAL A 160 -4.83 8.86 2.07
C VAL A 160 -3.74 8.58 1.04
N TRP A 161 -2.54 8.34 1.55
CA TRP A 161 -1.40 7.83 0.78
C TRP A 161 -1.17 6.36 1.06
N LEU A 162 -1.02 5.59 0.00
CA LEU A 162 -0.82 4.15 0.05
C LEU A 162 0.54 3.79 -0.56
N LEU A 163 1.46 3.25 0.24
CA LEU A 163 2.83 2.98 -0.19
C LEU A 163 3.01 1.49 -0.50
N ASP A 164 3.36 1.14 -1.74
CA ASP A 164 3.81 -0.20 -2.12
C ASP A 164 5.33 -0.28 -1.94
N LEU A 165 5.76 -0.69 -0.74
CA LEU A 165 7.17 -0.74 -0.38
C LEU A 165 7.84 -2.03 -0.86
N PRO A 166 9.15 -2.00 -1.20
CA PRO A 166 9.88 -3.20 -1.57
C PRO A 166 9.98 -4.19 -0.39
N ALA A 167 10.35 -5.43 -0.68
CA ALA A 167 10.44 -6.52 0.29
C ALA A 167 11.68 -6.49 1.22
N SER A 168 12.17 -5.30 1.57
CA SER A 168 13.31 -5.12 2.46
C SER A 168 13.29 -3.76 3.15
N LEU A 169 13.92 -3.64 4.33
CA LEU A 169 14.08 -2.38 5.04
C LEU A 169 15.35 -1.63 4.61
N SER A 170 15.52 -1.45 3.29
CA SER A 170 16.62 -0.65 2.71
C SER A 170 16.53 0.82 3.10
N LYS A 171 17.56 1.64 2.78
CA LYS A 171 17.50 3.08 3.07
C LYS A 171 16.32 3.76 2.37
N LEU A 172 15.91 3.27 1.21
CA LEU A 172 14.69 3.72 0.51
C LEU A 172 13.44 3.47 1.36
N THR A 173 13.24 2.24 1.84
CA THR A 173 12.08 1.88 2.66
C THR A 173 12.08 2.67 3.96
N VAL A 174 13.23 2.79 4.62
CA VAL A 174 13.41 3.60 5.83
C VAL A 174 13.04 5.06 5.57
N SER A 175 13.49 5.65 4.45
CA SER A 175 13.14 7.03 4.08
C SER A 175 11.63 7.25 3.94
N ALA A 176 10.89 6.25 3.45
CA ALA A 176 9.44 6.31 3.29
C ALA A 176 8.70 6.19 4.64
N LEU A 177 9.28 5.46 5.60
CA LEU A 177 8.70 5.25 6.93
C LEU A 177 9.04 6.37 7.93
N LEU A 178 10.08 7.15 7.63
CA LEU A 178 10.57 8.22 8.49
C LEU A 178 9.57 9.34 8.89
N PRO A 179 8.56 9.71 8.08
CA PRO A 179 7.53 10.67 8.49
C PRO A 179 6.32 10.01 9.19
N LEU A 180 6.27 8.69 9.32
CA LEU A 180 5.13 8.01 9.94
C LEU A 180 5.09 8.27 11.44
N THR A 181 3.88 8.51 11.91
CA THR A 181 3.49 8.72 13.31
C THR A 181 2.62 7.57 13.79
N GLU A 182 2.28 7.56 15.08
CA GLU A 182 1.43 6.54 15.68
C GLU A 182 0.04 6.41 15.06
N ASP A 183 -0.43 7.41 14.32
CA ASP A 183 -1.71 7.38 13.59
C ASP A 183 -1.61 6.64 12.23
N ASP A 184 -0.42 6.66 11.64
CA ASP A 184 -0.10 5.97 10.40
C ASP A 184 0.08 4.47 10.64
N GLU A 185 0.12 3.71 9.56
CA GLU A 185 0.16 2.26 9.65
C GLU A 185 1.09 1.61 8.64
N VAL A 186 1.91 0.69 9.12
CA VAL A 186 2.48 -0.37 8.32
C VAL A 186 1.47 -1.53 8.32
N LEU A 187 1.05 -1.95 7.13
CA LEU A 187 0.04 -2.98 6.92
C LEU A 187 0.70 -4.20 6.27
N PRO A 188 1.05 -5.27 7.01
CA PRO A 188 1.69 -6.45 6.44
C PRO A 188 0.70 -7.36 5.69
N PRO A 189 0.86 -7.57 4.37
CA PRO A 189 0.04 -8.50 3.61
C PRO A 189 0.81 -9.81 3.44
N VAL A 190 0.41 -10.81 4.21
CA VAL A 190 1.13 -12.06 4.45
C VAL A 190 0.46 -13.18 3.68
N LEU A 191 1.15 -13.82 2.74
CA LEU A 191 0.63 -15.07 2.18
C LEU A 191 0.66 -16.13 3.27
N VAL A 192 -0.39 -16.91 3.41
CA VAL A 192 -0.45 -17.93 4.49
C VAL A 192 0.34 -19.18 4.13
N THR A 193 1.66 -19.04 4.07
CA THR A 193 2.61 -20.16 4.01
C THR A 193 3.59 -20.04 5.17
N ASN A 194 4.20 -21.17 5.56
CA ASN A 194 5.15 -21.23 6.67
C ASN A 194 6.31 -20.21 6.53
N LYS A 195 6.79 -19.98 5.31
CA LYS A 195 7.88 -19.03 5.06
C LYS A 195 7.46 -17.59 5.37
N GLU A 196 6.31 -17.17 4.85
CA GLU A 196 5.85 -15.79 5.05
C GLU A 196 5.37 -15.52 6.50
N GLU A 197 5.02 -16.56 7.27
CA GLU A 197 4.82 -16.46 8.72
C GLU A 197 6.13 -16.10 9.45
N GLU A 198 7.23 -16.76 9.12
CA GLU A 198 8.56 -16.41 9.66
C GLU A 198 8.99 -15.00 9.22
N ASP A 199 8.79 -14.67 7.94
CA ASP A 199 9.11 -13.34 7.39
C ASP A 199 8.30 -12.20 8.04
N LEU A 200 7.10 -12.48 8.56
CA LEU A 200 6.32 -11.54 9.35
C LEU A 200 7.03 -11.23 10.68
N GLY A 201 7.59 -12.24 11.35
CA GLY A 201 8.39 -12.07 12.56
C GLY A 201 9.59 -11.15 12.33
N TYR A 202 10.38 -11.42 11.28
CA TYR A 202 11.51 -10.56 10.89
C TYR A 202 11.07 -9.13 10.55
N THR A 203 9.87 -8.96 9.97
CA THR A 203 9.31 -7.63 9.69
C THR A 203 9.10 -6.83 10.98
N PHE A 204 8.61 -7.45 12.04
CA PHE A 204 8.48 -6.78 13.35
C PHE A 204 9.84 -6.42 13.96
N GLU A 205 10.80 -7.35 13.91
CA GLU A 205 12.14 -7.16 14.45
C GLU A 205 12.87 -6.00 13.75
N GLU A 206 12.94 -6.00 12.41
CA GLU A 206 13.63 -4.94 11.68
C GLU A 206 12.94 -3.58 11.83
N LEU A 207 11.61 -3.52 11.91
CA LEU A 207 10.90 -2.27 12.19
C LEU A 207 11.22 -1.72 13.59
N ALA A 208 11.31 -2.59 14.60
CA ALA A 208 11.69 -2.19 15.95
C ALA A 208 13.13 -1.66 15.98
N GLU A 209 14.07 -2.37 15.32
CA GLU A 209 15.46 -1.93 15.19
C GLU A 209 15.59 -0.60 14.45
N MET A 210 14.82 -0.40 13.37
CA MET A 210 14.78 0.87 12.66
C MET A 210 14.35 2.01 13.58
N VAL A 211 13.27 1.83 14.35
CA VAL A 211 12.77 2.85 15.28
C VAL A 211 13.83 3.16 16.34
N GLU A 212 14.48 2.15 16.91
CA GLU A 212 15.55 2.33 17.90
C GLU A 212 16.72 3.14 17.31
N ASN A 213 17.21 2.74 16.13
CA ASN A 213 18.35 3.37 15.47
C ASN A 213 18.06 4.80 14.99
N MET A 214 16.81 5.10 14.63
CA MET A 214 16.40 6.43 14.14
C MET A 214 15.87 7.35 15.24
N THR A 215 15.69 6.85 16.46
CA THR A 215 15.23 7.68 17.58
C THR A 215 16.34 8.63 18.02
N THR A 216 16.08 9.92 17.88
CA THR A 216 16.94 11.00 18.38
C THR A 216 16.16 11.87 19.37
N ARG A 217 16.86 12.78 20.06
CA ARG A 217 16.22 13.74 20.99
C ARG A 217 15.16 14.64 20.32
N SER A 218 15.27 14.90 19.03
CA SER A 218 14.39 15.81 18.29
C SER A 218 13.43 15.12 17.33
N ARG A 219 13.58 13.82 17.11
CA ARG A 219 12.81 13.08 16.11
C ARG A 219 12.68 11.62 16.51
N ARG A 220 11.44 11.12 16.48
CA ARG A 220 11.13 9.72 16.73
C ARG A 220 10.07 9.26 15.71
N PRO A 221 10.47 8.55 14.63
CA PRO A 221 9.49 7.90 13.77
C PRO A 221 8.69 6.87 14.60
N ALA A 222 7.41 6.72 14.29
CA ALA A 222 6.53 5.81 15.02
C ALA A 222 5.63 5.01 14.05
N PRO A 223 6.20 4.28 13.06
CA PRO A 223 5.40 3.36 12.26
C PRO A 223 4.77 2.30 13.17
N THR A 224 3.45 2.11 13.06
CA THR A 224 2.71 1.12 13.85
C THR A 224 2.16 0.02 12.98
N ILE A 225 2.18 -1.23 13.45
CA ILE A 225 1.38 -2.30 12.89
C ILE A 225 0.17 -2.48 13.81
N LYS A 226 -1.03 -2.32 13.27
CA LYS A 226 -2.31 -2.52 14.00
C LYS A 226 -3.12 -3.65 13.38
N ASN A 227 -3.03 -3.77 12.05
CA ASN A 227 -3.72 -4.75 11.27
C ASN A 227 -2.72 -5.63 10.50
N ILE A 228 -3.03 -6.92 10.38
CA ILE A 228 -2.30 -7.88 9.55
C ILE A 228 -3.27 -8.49 8.55
N VAL A 229 -2.89 -8.54 7.27
CA VAL A 229 -3.73 -9.06 6.19
C VAL A 229 -3.21 -10.44 5.79
N MET A 230 -3.88 -11.48 6.23
CA MET A 230 -3.61 -12.86 5.82
C MET A 230 -4.23 -13.10 4.44
N CYS A 231 -3.39 -13.26 3.44
CA CYS A 231 -3.75 -13.43 2.04
C CYS A 231 -3.69 -14.91 1.61
N SER A 232 -4.54 -15.27 0.67
CA SER A 232 -4.68 -16.64 0.15
C SER A 232 -5.16 -17.65 1.19
N THR A 233 -6.00 -17.21 2.15
CA THR A 233 -6.51 -18.12 3.19
C THR A 233 -7.34 -19.27 2.61
N PRO A 234 -7.38 -20.43 3.26
CA PRO A 234 -8.13 -21.59 2.79
C PRO A 234 -9.61 -21.30 2.53
N THR A 235 -10.18 -22.03 1.56
CA THR A 235 -11.62 -22.04 1.28
C THR A 235 -12.13 -23.47 1.31
N SER A 236 -13.46 -23.65 1.25
CA SER A 236 -14.07 -24.98 1.10
C SER A 236 -13.53 -25.75 -0.11
N GLN A 237 -13.11 -25.04 -1.16
CA GLN A 237 -12.54 -25.59 -2.39
C GLN A 237 -11.01 -25.77 -2.34
N LYS A 238 -10.30 -24.93 -1.56
CA LYS A 238 -8.85 -25.01 -1.39
C LYS A 238 -8.50 -25.08 0.10
N LYS A 239 -8.60 -26.28 0.66
CA LYS A 239 -8.48 -26.55 2.10
C LYS A 239 -7.05 -26.70 2.62
N GLY A 240 -6.03 -26.65 1.75
CA GLY A 240 -4.64 -27.05 2.01
C GLY A 240 -4.25 -26.97 3.49
N ILE A 241 -4.01 -28.15 4.10
CA ILE A 241 -3.85 -28.29 5.56
C ILE A 241 -2.80 -27.31 6.09
N GLU A 242 -1.66 -27.23 5.40
CA GLU A 242 -0.57 -26.29 5.70
C GLU A 242 -1.04 -24.83 5.78
N TYR A 243 -1.88 -24.38 4.83
CA TYR A 243 -2.41 -23.01 4.85
C TYR A 243 -3.39 -22.76 6.01
N ALA A 244 -4.12 -23.79 6.45
CA ALA A 244 -4.99 -23.68 7.63
C ALA A 244 -4.16 -23.63 8.91
N GLU A 245 -3.13 -24.47 9.01
CA GLU A 245 -2.19 -24.50 10.13
C GLU A 245 -1.43 -23.17 10.26
N THR A 246 -0.94 -22.60 9.15
CA THR A 246 -0.31 -21.26 9.15
C THR A 246 -1.29 -20.17 9.61
N VAL A 247 -2.56 -20.21 9.18
CA VAL A 247 -3.58 -19.25 9.67
C VAL A 247 -3.76 -19.39 11.18
N GLU A 248 -3.89 -20.62 11.69
CA GLU A 248 -4.03 -20.86 13.13
C GLU A 248 -2.78 -20.44 13.92
N ALA A 249 -1.60 -20.60 13.34
CA ALA A 249 -0.34 -20.18 13.95
C ALA A 249 -0.25 -18.65 14.06
N ILE A 250 -0.54 -17.92 12.97
CA ILE A 250 -0.61 -16.46 12.98
C ILE A 250 -1.70 -15.97 13.96
N GLU A 251 -2.87 -16.60 13.98
CA GLU A 251 -3.95 -16.26 14.93
C GLU A 251 -3.52 -16.45 16.38
N ARG A 252 -2.83 -17.55 16.68
CA ARG A 252 -2.32 -17.83 18.03
C ARG A 252 -1.23 -16.86 18.45
N GLN A 253 -0.33 -16.49 17.54
CA GLN A 253 0.83 -15.65 17.86
C GLN A 253 0.47 -14.16 17.92
N TYR A 254 -0.39 -13.68 17.02
CA TYR A 254 -0.62 -12.26 16.80
C TYR A 254 -2.05 -11.80 17.16
N GLY A 255 -3.02 -12.70 17.31
CA GLY A 255 -4.44 -12.37 17.45
C GLY A 255 -4.83 -11.63 18.74
N GLU A 256 -4.02 -11.69 19.80
CA GLU A 256 -4.25 -10.92 21.03
C GLU A 256 -3.86 -9.44 20.89
N ASN A 257 -2.89 -9.14 20.01
CA ASN A 257 -2.27 -7.81 19.91
C ASN A 257 -2.63 -7.07 18.61
N PHE A 258 -3.04 -7.80 17.58
CA PHE A 258 -3.28 -7.25 16.24
C PHE A 258 -4.64 -7.67 15.69
N SER A 259 -5.25 -6.80 14.89
CA SER A 259 -6.45 -7.14 14.14
C SER A 259 -6.09 -7.95 12.89
N LEU A 260 -6.59 -9.17 12.80
CA LEU A 260 -6.25 -10.10 11.72
C LEU A 260 -7.37 -10.14 10.67
N HIS A 261 -7.02 -9.92 9.41
CA HIS A 261 -7.97 -9.88 8.30
C HIS A 261 -7.67 -10.98 7.30
N LYS A 262 -8.70 -11.76 6.92
CA LYS A 262 -8.55 -12.88 5.98
C LYS A 262 -9.00 -12.46 4.59
N ILE A 263 -8.10 -12.52 3.63
CA ILE A 263 -8.41 -12.44 2.19
C ILE A 263 -8.31 -13.84 1.62
N ARG A 264 -9.46 -14.39 1.24
CA ARG A 264 -9.54 -15.79 0.80
C ARG A 264 -8.84 -16.02 -0.53
N TYR A 265 -8.33 -17.24 -0.72
CA TYR A 265 -7.74 -17.64 -1.99
C TYR A 265 -8.71 -17.48 -3.16
N THR A 266 -8.17 -17.04 -4.30
CA THR A 266 -8.85 -17.01 -5.59
C THR A 266 -7.85 -17.19 -6.74
N ASP A 267 -8.33 -17.70 -7.86
CA ASP A 267 -7.64 -17.73 -9.15
C ASP A 267 -7.78 -16.43 -9.96
N VAL A 268 -8.61 -15.49 -9.48
CA VAL A 268 -8.89 -14.21 -10.15
C VAL A 268 -7.74 -13.21 -9.98
N ILE A 269 -7.17 -13.10 -8.77
CA ILE A 269 -6.10 -12.14 -8.45
C ILE A 269 -4.90 -12.24 -9.41
N PRO A 270 -4.34 -13.44 -9.70
CA PRO A 270 -3.20 -13.57 -10.61
C PRO A 270 -3.42 -12.98 -12.02
N ARG A 271 -4.67 -12.80 -12.45
CA ARG A 271 -5.00 -12.24 -13.76
C ARG A 271 -4.68 -10.76 -13.88
N GLN A 272 -4.59 -10.02 -12.76
CA GLN A 272 -4.40 -8.56 -12.74
C GLN A 272 -3.18 -8.09 -13.56
N HIS A 273 -2.07 -8.84 -13.49
CA HIS A 273 -0.85 -8.50 -14.22
C HIS A 273 -1.03 -8.69 -15.71
N ARG A 274 -1.68 -9.79 -16.12
CA ARG A 274 -1.95 -10.09 -17.53
C ARG A 274 -2.92 -9.07 -18.12
N LEU A 275 -3.95 -8.71 -17.36
CA LEU A 275 -5.00 -7.80 -17.80
C LEU A 275 -4.59 -6.33 -17.69
N GLN A 276 -3.51 -6.01 -16.97
CA GLN A 276 -3.15 -4.63 -16.63
C GLN A 276 -4.35 -3.87 -16.04
N ALA A 277 -4.95 -4.49 -15.04
CA ALA A 277 -6.14 -3.97 -14.39
C ALA A 277 -6.15 -4.45 -12.95
N THR A 278 -6.47 -3.55 -12.03
CA THR A 278 -6.79 -3.89 -10.65
C THR A 278 -8.01 -4.81 -10.59
N VAL A 279 -8.07 -5.72 -9.61
CA VAL A 279 -9.15 -6.73 -9.54
C VAL A 279 -10.57 -6.13 -9.50
N PRO A 280 -10.84 -5.02 -8.78
CA PRO A 280 -12.13 -4.34 -8.84
C PRO A 280 -12.58 -3.94 -10.26
N ALA A 281 -11.65 -3.68 -11.19
CA ALA A 281 -12.00 -3.23 -12.54
C ALA A 281 -12.53 -4.37 -13.43
N PHE A 282 -12.05 -5.61 -13.26
CA PHE A 282 -12.43 -6.73 -14.14
C PHE A 282 -13.20 -7.86 -13.42
N ALA A 283 -13.21 -7.87 -12.08
CA ALA A 283 -13.92 -8.86 -11.28
C ALA A 283 -14.47 -8.26 -9.96
N PRO A 284 -15.28 -7.17 -10.02
CA PRO A 284 -15.74 -6.43 -8.84
C PRO A 284 -16.59 -7.25 -7.85
N SER A 285 -17.25 -8.30 -8.34
CA SER A 285 -18.12 -9.19 -7.56
C SER A 285 -17.42 -10.49 -7.12
N SER A 286 -16.10 -10.60 -7.33
CA SER A 286 -15.37 -11.79 -6.88
C SER A 286 -15.26 -11.84 -5.35
N ALA A 287 -15.23 -13.05 -4.80
CA ALA A 287 -15.16 -13.27 -3.36
C ALA A 287 -14.05 -12.49 -2.60
N PRO A 288 -12.81 -12.35 -3.11
CA PRO A 288 -11.82 -11.50 -2.43
C PRO A 288 -12.21 -10.02 -2.36
N MET A 289 -13.06 -9.51 -3.26
CA MET A 289 -13.50 -8.10 -3.21
C MET A 289 -14.40 -7.84 -2.00
N GLU A 290 -15.20 -8.82 -1.59
CA GLU A 290 -15.95 -8.73 -0.34
C GLU A 290 -15.00 -8.65 0.86
N ASP A 291 -13.94 -9.46 0.85
CA ASP A 291 -12.94 -9.48 1.93
C ASP A 291 -12.16 -8.17 2.00
N TYR A 292 -11.74 -7.62 0.84
CA TYR A 292 -11.07 -6.32 0.79
C TYR A 292 -11.99 -5.14 1.14
N LYS A 293 -13.29 -5.19 0.79
CA LYS A 293 -14.27 -4.18 1.24
C LYS A 293 -14.43 -4.21 2.77
N LYS A 294 -14.47 -5.40 3.37
CA LYS A 294 -14.48 -5.58 4.82
C LYS A 294 -13.19 -5.07 5.46
N LEU A 295 -12.03 -5.38 4.88
CA LEU A 295 -10.74 -4.83 5.31
C LEU A 295 -10.77 -3.30 5.29
N ALA A 296 -11.15 -2.68 4.17
CA ALA A 296 -11.22 -1.22 4.05
C ALA A 296 -12.14 -0.61 5.13
N THR A 297 -13.28 -1.23 5.41
CA THR A 297 -14.18 -0.82 6.49
C THR A 297 -13.55 -0.97 7.87
N ALA A 298 -12.86 -2.09 8.12
CA ALA A 298 -12.17 -2.33 9.39
C ALA A 298 -10.99 -1.38 9.62
N LEU A 299 -10.33 -0.94 8.54
CA LEU A 299 -9.30 0.11 8.56
C LEU A 299 -9.87 1.53 8.79
N GLY A 300 -11.19 1.68 8.94
CA GLY A 300 -11.86 2.94 9.26
C GLY A 300 -12.31 3.75 8.04
N PHE A 301 -12.26 3.17 6.83
CA PHE A 301 -12.71 3.82 5.61
C PHE A 301 -14.11 3.35 5.24
N ASN A 302 -15.13 4.16 5.55
CA ASN A 302 -16.52 3.88 5.19
C ASN A 302 -16.87 4.59 3.87
N ASP A 303 -17.97 4.21 3.22
CA ASP A 303 -18.43 4.92 2.03
C ASP A 303 -18.71 6.41 2.38
N LEU A 304 -18.12 7.36 1.64
CA LEU A 304 -18.34 8.80 1.86
C LEU A 304 -19.64 9.28 1.20
N GLU A 305 -20.05 8.62 0.12
CA GLU A 305 -21.37 8.75 -0.47
C GLU A 305 -22.10 7.40 -0.45
N PRO A 306 -23.40 7.35 -0.15
CA PRO A 306 -24.16 6.10 -0.26
C PRO A 306 -24.28 5.68 -1.73
N ALA A 307 -23.97 4.40 -1.98
CA ALA A 307 -24.09 3.76 -3.30
C ALA A 307 -25.50 3.80 -3.90
#